data_AF-A0A9X8YLW9-F1
#
_entry.id   AF-A0A9X8YLW9-F1
#
_cell.length_a   1.000
_cell.length_b   1.000
_cell.length_c   1.000
_cell.angle_alpha   90.00
_cell.angle_beta   90.00
_cell.angle_gamma   90.00
#
_symmetry.space_group_name_H-M   'P 1'
#
loop_
_entity.id
_entity.type
_entity.pdbx_description
1 polymer ?
#
loop_
_entity_poly.entity_id
_entity_poly.type
_entity_poly.pdbx_seq_one_letter_code
_entity_poly.pdbx_strand_id
1 'polypeptide(L)' 'SRGEKYRNVNLALRGGEIVSIVGLLGAGRTELCLSLFGMTRPDSGEIRIEGRAVQLHNNREAVRHGIGYVS' A
#
# COMPACT_ATOMS: atom_id res chain seq x y z
N SER A 1 -15.09 -14.90 -3.94
CA SER A 1 -14.98 -14.04 -5.14
C SER A 1 -14.24 -12.77 -4.73
N ARG A 2 -12.94 -12.67 -5.01
CA ARG A 2 -12.17 -11.46 -4.70
C ARG A 2 -12.39 -10.48 -5.85
N GLY A 3 -13.46 -9.69 -5.76
CA GLY A 3 -13.65 -8.55 -6.65
C GLY A 3 -12.47 -7.59 -6.54
N GLU A 4 -12.19 -6.88 -7.62
CA GLU A 4 -11.13 -5.87 -7.70
C GLU A 4 -11.32 -4.83 -6.57
N LYS A 5 -10.40 -4.80 -5.60
CA LYS A 5 -10.53 -3.98 -4.38
C LYS A 5 -10.12 -2.53 -4.60
N TYR A 6 -9.15 -2.33 -5.46
CA TYR A 6 -8.67 -1.04 -5.94
C TYR A 6 -8.09 -1.27 -7.34
N ARG A 7 -8.02 -0.23 -8.17
CA ARG A 7 -7.52 -0.32 -9.55
C ARG A 7 -6.68 0.89 -9.89
N ASN A 8 -5.54 0.66 -10.54
CA ASN A 8 -4.70 1.70 -11.14
C ASN A 8 -4.40 2.89 -10.21
N VAL A 9 -3.89 2.59 -9.01
CA VAL A 9 -3.50 3.61 -8.04
C VAL A 9 -2.09 4.10 -8.37
N ASN A 10 -1.95 5.40 -8.62
CA ASN A 10 -0.67 6.06 -8.80
C ASN A 10 -0.51 7.09 -7.69
N LEU A 11 0.43 6.85 -6.79
CA LEU A 11 0.69 7.68 -5.61
C LEU A 11 2.19 7.77 -5.38
N ALA A 12 2.68 8.97 -5.10
CA ALA A 12 4.06 9.23 -4.70
C ALA A 12 4.05 10.13 -3.47
N LEU A 13 4.87 9.79 -2.48
CA LEU A 13 5.05 10.58 -1.26
C LEU A 13 6.53 10.82 -1.04
N ARG A 14 6.85 11.97 -0.44
CA ARG A 14 8.19 12.35 0.01
C ARG A 14 8.27 12.30 1.54
N GLY A 15 9.49 12.20 2.06
CA GLY A 15 9.73 12.30 3.50
C GLY A 15 9.23 13.64 4.04
N GLY A 16 8.47 13.60 5.13
CA GLY A 16 7.87 14.79 5.77
C GLY A 16 6.48 15.16 5.27
N GLU A 17 5.94 14.49 4.24
CA GLU A 17 4.58 14.73 3.77
C GLU A 17 3.54 13.95 4.58
N ILE A 18 2.37 14.56 4.80
CA ILE A 18 1.18 13.90 5.34
C ILE A 18 0.13 13.87 4.23
N VAL A 19 -0.29 12.68 3.82
CA VAL A 19 -1.26 12.46 2.74
C VAL A 19 -2.47 11.72 3.27
N SER A 20 -3.66 12.17 2.88
CA SER A 20 -4.93 11.52 3.23
C SER A 20 -5.50 10.77 2.03
N ILE A 21 -5.95 9.53 2.25
CA ILE A 21 -6.68 8.73 1.24
C ILE A 21 -8.16 8.69 1.64
N VAL A 22 -9.00 9.38 0.87
CA VAL A 22 -10.44 9.51 1.13
C VAL A 22 -11.28 8.78 0.08
N GLY A 23 -12.51 8.42 0.44
CA GLY A 23 -13.42 7.72 -0.45
C GLY A 23 -14.62 7.14 0.30
N LEU A 24 -15.62 6.68 -0.46
CA LEU A 24 -16.82 6.05 0.10
C LEU A 24 -16.49 4.72 0.80
N LEU A 25 -17.47 4.18 1.54
CA LEU A 25 -17.37 2.81 2.05
C LEU A 25 -17.19 1.83 0.88
N GLY A 26 -16.22 0.93 1.00
CA GLY A 26 -15.89 -0.03 -0.06
C GLY A 26 -14.99 0.51 -1.17
N ALA A 27 -14.51 1.76 -1.09
CA ALA A 27 -13.60 2.34 -2.09
C ALA A 27 -12.16 1.75 -2.10
N GLY A 28 -11.90 0.68 -1.34
CA GLY A 28 -10.59 0.01 -1.35
C GLY A 28 -9.50 0.64 -0.48
N ARG A 29 -9.84 1.62 0.37
CA ARG A 29 -8.86 2.36 1.20
C ARG A 29 -8.07 1.43 2.12
N THR A 30 -8.79 0.61 2.89
CA THR A 30 -8.17 -0.34 3.82
C THR A 30 -7.38 -1.40 3.05
N GLU A 31 -7.93 -1.93 1.95
CA GLU A 31 -7.25 -2.93 1.12
C GLU A 31 -5.96 -2.40 0.48
N LEU A 32 -5.94 -1.12 0.06
CA LEU A 32 -4.74 -0.46 -0.43
C LEU A 32 -3.69 -0.35 0.68
N CYS A 33 -4.05 0.17 1.86
CA CYS A 33 -3.13 0.30 2.99
C CYS A 33 -2.57 -1.04 3.46
N LEU A 34 -3.41 -2.08 3.52
CA LEU A 34 -2.96 -3.44 3.84
C LEU A 34 -2.00 -4.00 2.80
N SER A 35 -2.17 -3.63 1.52
CA SER A 35 -1.25 -4.03 0.46
C SER A 35 0.10 -3.33 0.56
N LEU A 36 0.10 -2.03 0.85
CA LEU A 36 1.32 -1.26 1.12
C LEU A 36 2.06 -1.75 2.38
N PHE A 37 1.35 -2.33 3.35
CA PHE A 37 1.92 -2.95 4.53
C PHE A 37 2.26 -4.45 4.36
N GLY A 38 2.14 -5.01 3.15
CA GLY A 38 2.49 -6.41 2.89
C GLY A 38 1.57 -7.45 3.55
N MET A 39 0.37 -7.05 4.00
CA MET A 39 -0.65 -7.96 4.51
C MET A 39 -1.48 -8.62 3.40
N THR A 40 -1.56 -7.95 2.25
CA THR A 40 -2.16 -8.47 1.02
C THR A 40 -1.25 -8.18 -0.16
N ARG A 41 -1.28 -9.03 -1.18
CA ARG A 41 -0.49 -8.82 -2.39
C ARG A 41 -1.30 -8.01 -3.42
N PRO A 42 -0.76 -6.93 -4.00
CA PRO A 42 -1.36 -6.31 -5.17
C PRO A 42 -1.44 -7.30 -6.34
N ASP A 43 -2.51 -7.23 -7.13
CA ASP A 43 -2.68 -8.08 -8.30
C ASP A 43 -1.70 -7.70 -9.43
N SER A 44 -1.28 -6.44 -9.49
CA SER A 44 -0.32 -5.90 -10.47
C SER A 44 0.34 -4.60 -9.97
N GLY A 45 1.33 -4.11 -10.72
CA GLY A 45 2.05 -2.87 -10.44
C GLY A 45 3.36 -3.07 -9.68
N GLU A 46 3.98 -1.97 -9.26
CA GLU A 46 5.21 -1.97 -8.48
C GLU A 46 5.11 -1.01 -7.29
N ILE A 47 5.76 -1.36 -6.18
CA ILE A 47 5.97 -0.47 -5.04
C ILE A 47 7.45 -0.11 -5.04
N ARG A 48 7.75 1.18 -4.87
CA ARG A 48 9.13 1.68 -4.77
C ARG A 48 9.32 2.43 -3.47
N ILE A 49 10.38 2.10 -2.74
CA ILE A 49 10.79 2.79 -1.51
C ILE A 49 12.17 3.37 -1.77
N GLU A 50 12.32 4.69 -1.60
CA GLU A 50 13.57 5.41 -1.93
C GLU A 50 14.05 5.12 -3.37
N GLY A 51 13.09 5.03 -4.31
CA GLY A 51 13.34 4.76 -5.73
C GLY A 51 13.61 3.29 -6.09
N ARG A 52 13.80 2.41 -5.10
CA ARG A 52 14.07 0.98 -5.30
C ARG A 52 12.78 0.18 -5.31
N ALA A 53 12.59 -0.66 -6.33
CA ALA A 53 11.48 -1.60 -6.37
C ALA A 53 11.57 -2.59 -5.22
N VAL A 54 10.46 -2.81 -4.52
CA VAL A 54 10.34 -3.76 -3.41
C VAL A 54 9.23 -4.76 -3.70
N GLN A 55 9.42 -5.98 -3.23
CA GLN A 55 8.38 -7.00 -3.17
C GLN A 55 8.12 -7.28 -1.70
N LEU A 56 6.89 -7.01 -1.24
CA LEU A 56 6.49 -7.21 0.15
C LEU A 56 5.62 -8.46 0.22
N HIS A 57 6.17 -9.56 0.73
CA HIS A 57 5.48 -10.84 0.87
C HIS A 57 4.76 -10.99 2.21
N ASN A 58 5.16 -10.19 3.21
CA ASN A 58 4.59 -10.17 4.54
C ASN A 58 4.86 -8.81 5.22
N ASN A 59 4.17 -8.55 6.33
CA ASN A 59 4.31 -7.28 7.06
C ASN A 59 5.69 -7.05 7.69
N ARG A 60 6.47 -8.09 7.98
CA ARG A 60 7.82 -7.94 8.56
C ARG A 60 8.77 -7.29 7.55
N GLU A 61 8.60 -7.56 6.26
CA GLU A 61 9.36 -6.90 5.20
C GLU A 61 9.00 -5.41 5.10
N ALA A 62 7.72 -5.07 5.20
CA ALA A 62 7.28 -3.67 5.22
C ALA A 62 7.90 -2.89 6.40
N VAL A 63 7.91 -3.50 7.59
CA VAL A 63 8.53 -2.91 8.80
C VAL A 63 10.04 -2.72 8.62
N ARG A 64 10.75 -3.65 7.99
CA ARG A 64 12.19 -3.49 7.68
C ARG A 64 12.48 -2.32 6.75
N HIS A 65 11.50 -1.92 5.94
CA HIS A 65 11.55 -0.72 5.10
C HIS A 65 10.98 0.54 5.78
N GLY A 66 10.69 0.49 7.08
CA GLY A 66 10.19 1.65 7.84
C GLY A 66 8.70 1.93 7.69
N ILE A 67 7.92 0.99 7.12
CA ILE A 67 6.47 1.12 6.99
C ILE A 67 5.78 0.53 8.22
N GLY A 68 4.98 1.34 8.91
CA GLY A 68 4.11 0.90 10.00
C GLY A 68 2.63 1.01 9.60
N TYR A 69 1.81 0.12 10.15
CA TYR A 69 0.35 0.17 10.04
C TYR A 69 -0.27 0.14 11.43
N VAL A 70 -1.20 1.06 11.67
CA VAL A 70 -1.95 1.18 12.93
C VAL A 70 -3.44 1.12 12.59
N SER A 71 -4.18 0.29 13.32
CA SER A 71 -5.62 0.06 13.14
C SER A 71 -6.46 0.81 14.16
#